data_AF-A0A371CGH0-F1
#
_entry.id   AF-A0A371CGH0-F1
#
_cell.length_a   1.000
_cell.length_b   1.000
_cell.length_c   1.000
_cell.angle_alpha   90.00
_cell.angle_beta   90.00
_cell.angle_gamma   90.00
#
_symmetry.space_group_name_H-M   'P 1'
#
loop_
_entity.id
_entity.type
_entity.pdbx_description
1 polymer ?
#
loop_
_entity_poly.entity_id
_entity_poly.type
_entity_poly.pdbx_seq_one_letter_code
_entity_poly.pdbx_strand_id
1 'polypeptide(L)' 'APQKVLQTRSSKAGLQFPVGRIHRYLKRRTQHNIRIGAKAAVYTTAILEYLTAEVLELAGNASKDLRVKRITPRHL' A
#
# COMPACT_ATOMS: atom_id res chain seq x y z
N ALA A 1 25.77 -11.04 -21.36
CA ALA A 1 25.10 -9.81 -20.89
C ALA A 1 24.85 -9.91 -19.39
N PRO A 2 25.06 -8.86 -18.58
CA PRO A 2 24.79 -8.94 -17.14
C PRO A 2 23.30 -9.23 -16.91
N GLN A 3 23.00 -10.18 -16.02
CA GLN A 3 21.62 -10.49 -15.63
C GLN A 3 21.00 -9.25 -14.97
N LYS A 4 19.91 -8.76 -15.55
CA LYS A 4 19.18 -7.61 -15.02
C LYS A 4 18.50 -8.03 -13.72
N VAL A 5 18.86 -7.38 -12.61
CA VAL A 5 18.27 -7.66 -11.30
C VAL A 5 16.75 -7.47 -11.39
N LEU A 6 15.98 -8.48 -10.99
CA LEU A 6 14.52 -8.43 -10.99
C LEU A 6 14.03 -7.44 -9.94
N GLN A 7 13.62 -6.26 -10.39
CA GLN A 7 13.02 -5.24 -9.51
C GLN A 7 11.51 -5.44 -9.39
N THR A 8 10.99 -5.37 -8.16
CA THR A 8 9.54 -5.47 -7.93
C THR A 8 8.83 -4.23 -8.45
N ARG A 9 7.54 -4.38 -8.80
CA ARG A 9 6.70 -3.23 -9.21
C ARG A 9 6.56 -2.17 -8.11
N SER A 10 6.57 -2.59 -6.84
CA SER A 10 6.58 -1.69 -5.68
C SER A 10 7.88 -0.89 -5.60
N SER A 11 9.04 -1.57 -5.67
CA SER A 11 10.34 -0.90 -5.65
C SER A 11 10.51 0.06 -6.83
N LYS A 12 10.04 -0.31 -8.02
CA LYS A 12 10.07 0.57 -9.20
C LYS A 12 9.16 1.80 -9.05
N ALA A 13 8.08 1.69 -8.28
CA ALA A 13 7.13 2.78 -8.02
C ALA A 13 7.46 3.59 -6.75
N GLY A 14 8.48 3.20 -5.97
CA GLY A 14 8.81 3.85 -4.70
C GLY A 14 7.77 3.62 -3.59
N LEU A 15 7.02 2.52 -3.65
CA LEU A 15 5.94 2.21 -2.69
C LEU A 15 6.34 1.07 -1.76
N GLN A 16 6.00 1.19 -0.48
CA GLN A 16 6.14 0.10 0.51
C GLN A 16 5.06 -0.98 0.32
N PHE A 17 3.86 -0.58 -0.09
CA PHE A 17 2.73 -1.48 -0.27
C PHE A 17 2.89 -2.35 -1.54
N PRO A 18 2.30 -3.56 -1.56
CA PRO A 18 2.54 -4.54 -2.62
C PRO A 18 1.71 -4.28 -3.89
N VAL A 19 2.23 -3.49 -4.84
CA VAL A 19 1.58 -3.15 -6.11
C VAL A 19 1.10 -4.38 -6.88
N GLY A 20 1.91 -5.45 -6.89
CA GLY A 20 1.55 -6.67 -7.60
C GLY A 20 0.36 -7.42 -6.99
N ARG A 21 0.22 -7.37 -5.67
CA ARG A 21 -0.92 -7.96 -4.95
C ARG A 21 -2.19 -7.16 -5.20
N ILE A 22 -2.11 -5.83 -5.14
CA ILE A 22 -3.23 -4.94 -5.44
C ILE A 22 -3.71 -5.13 -6.88
N HIS A 23 -2.81 -5.20 -7.87
CA HIS A 23 -3.20 -5.49 -9.25
C HIS A 23 -3.97 -6.83 -9.35
N ARG A 24 -3.48 -7.90 -8.71
CA ARG A 24 -4.19 -9.19 -8.70
C ARG A 24 -5.59 -9.08 -8.09
N TYR A 25 -5.76 -8.31 -7.02
CA TYR A 25 -7.06 -8.08 -6.41
C TYR A 25 -8.00 -7.27 -7.31
N LEU A 26 -7.50 -6.23 -7.98
CA LEU A 26 -8.28 -5.47 -8.96
C LEU A 26 -8.81 -6.38 -10.08
N LYS A 27 -7.95 -7.24 -10.66
CA LYS A 27 -8.37 -8.21 -11.68
C LYS A 27 -9.42 -9.21 -11.19
N ARG A 28 -9.33 -9.65 -9.93
CA ARG A 28 -10.29 -10.60 -9.35
C ARG A 28 -11.65 -9.96 -9.04
N ARG A 29 -11.69 -8.64 -8.82
CA ARG A 29 -12.93 -7.91 -8.48
C ARG A 29 -13.68 -7.39 -9.70
N THR A 30 -13.01 -7.21 -10.84
CA THR A 30 -13.66 -6.72 -12.06
C THR A 30 -14.51 -7.79 -12.71
N GLN A 31 -15.74 -7.44 -13.09
CA GLN A 31 -16.62 -8.32 -13.85
C GLN A 31 -16.22 -8.37 -15.33
N HIS A 32 -16.69 -9.40 -16.04
CA HIS A 32 -16.50 -9.56 -17.49
C HIS A 32 -15.04 -9.57 -17.96
N ASN A 33 -14.11 -9.94 -17.07
CA ASN A 33 -12.68 -10.08 -17.40
C ASN A 33 -12.06 -8.82 -18.03
N ILE A 34 -12.55 -7.64 -17.61
CA ILE A 34 -12.09 -6.34 -18.12
C ILE A 34 -10.58 -6.17 -17.82
N ARG A 35 -9.87 -5.58 -18.78
CA ARG A 35 -8.44 -5.31 -18.66
C ARG A 35 -8.19 -4.21 -17.63
N ILE A 36 -7.24 -4.46 -16.71
CA ILE A 36 -6.77 -3.47 -15.74
C ILE A 36 -5.39 -2.96 -16.17
N GLY A 37 -5.30 -1.64 -16.33
CA GLY A 37 -4.05 -0.96 -16.66
C GLY A 37 -3.03 -1.08 -15.53
N ALA A 38 -1.75 -1.21 -15.89
CA ALA A 38 -0.67 -1.32 -14.90
C ALA A 38 -0.60 -0.10 -13.95
N LYS A 39 -0.87 1.11 -14.48
CA LYS A 39 -0.89 2.36 -13.70
C LYS A 39 -2.02 2.41 -12.68
N ALA A 40 -3.18 1.80 -12.96
CA ALA A 40 -4.30 1.76 -12.02
C ALA A 40 -3.89 1.10 -10.71
N ALA A 41 -3.20 -0.05 -10.79
CA ALA A 41 -2.70 -0.72 -9.60
C ALA A 41 -1.68 0.11 -8.82
N VAL A 42 -0.80 0.86 -9.49
CA VAL A 42 0.18 1.74 -8.84
C VAL A 42 -0.54 2.87 -8.10
N TYR A 43 -1.48 3.56 -8.76
CA TYR A 43 -2.28 4.63 -8.16
C TYR A 43 -3.08 4.16 -6.94
N THR A 44 -3.82 3.05 -7.07
CA THR A 44 -4.58 2.49 -5.95
C THR A 44 -3.67 2.12 -4.79
N THR A 45 -2.49 1.55 -5.08
CA THR A 45 -1.53 1.19 -4.02
C THR A 45 -1.01 2.44 -3.30
N ALA A 46 -0.67 3.50 -4.04
CA ALA A 46 -0.19 4.76 -3.48
C ALA A 46 -1.24 5.42 -2.57
N ILE A 47 -2.51 5.42 -2.98
CA ILE A 47 -3.61 5.97 -2.16
C ILE A 47 -3.77 5.17 -0.87
N LEU A 48 -3.76 3.84 -0.94
CA LEU A 48 -3.86 2.98 0.24
C LEU A 48 -2.68 3.21 1.20
N GLU A 49 -1.48 3.35 0.66
CA GLU A 49 -0.26 3.62 1.44
C GLU A 49 -0.33 4.98 2.13
N TYR A 50 -0.72 6.03 1.40
CA TYR A 50 -0.91 7.38 1.93
C TYR A 50 -1.94 7.40 3.07
N LEU A 51 -3.14 6.86 2.84
CA LEU A 51 -4.19 6.85 3.87
C LEU A 51 -3.77 6.04 5.10
N THR A 52 -3.05 4.93 4.91
CA THR A 52 -2.54 4.15 6.04
C THR A 52 -1.48 4.91 6.82
N ALA A 53 -0.57 5.62 6.14
CA ALA A 53 0.45 6.44 6.78
C ALA A 53 -0.19 7.55 7.63
N GLU A 54 -1.18 8.27 7.06
CA GLU A 54 -1.89 9.35 7.75
C GLU A 54 -2.57 8.86 9.03
N VAL A 55 -3.33 7.76 8.95
CA VAL A 55 -4.01 7.17 10.11
C VAL A 55 -3.00 6.69 11.16
N LEU A 56 -1.89 6.08 10.74
CA LEU A 56 -0.86 5.59 11.66
C LEU A 56 -0.08 6.73 12.32
N GLU A 57 0.13 7.86 11.64
CA GLU A 57 0.76 9.04 12.22
C GLU A 57 -0.09 9.63 13.34
N LEU A 58 -1.39 9.85 13.08
CA LEU A 58 -2.33 10.36 14.09
C LEU A 58 -2.49 9.39 15.27
N ALA A 59 -2.64 8.09 14.99
CA ALA A 59 -2.75 7.07 16.03
C ALA A 59 -1.45 6.91 16.84
N GLY A 60 -0.29 7.09 16.20
CA GLY A 60 1.01 7.12 16.86
C GLY A 60 1.14 8.29 17.82
N ASN A 61 0.68 9.48 17.42
CA ASN A 61 0.63 10.66 18.28
C ASN A 61 -0.29 10.43 19.49
N ALA A 62 -1.51 9.92 19.28
CA ALA A 62 -2.43 9.59 20.38
C ALA A 62 -1.86 8.54 21.36
N SER A 63 -1.15 7.52 20.84
CA SER A 63 -0.44 6.55 21.66
C SER A 63 0.65 7.19 22.53
N LYS A 64 1.39 8.14 21.94
CA LYS A 64 2.47 8.87 22.63
C LYS A 64 1.93 9.77 23.73
N ASP A 65 0.79 10.43 23.51
CA ASP A 65 0.13 11.28 24.51
C ASP A 65 -0.30 10.48 25.75
N LEU A 66 -0.75 9.24 25.54
CA LEU A 66 -1.08 8.29 26.61
C LEU A 66 0.14 7.57 27.21
N ARG A 67 1.37 7.94 26.80
CA ARG A 67 2.65 7.36 27.25
C ARG A 67 2.75 5.84 27.07
N VAL A 68 2.06 5.31 26.07
CA VAL A 68 2.11 3.88 25.73
C VAL A 68 2.85 3.67 24.41
N LYS A 69 3.62 2.59 24.32
CA LYS A 69 4.50 2.31 23.16
C LYS A 69 3.79 1.64 21.97
N ARG A 70 2.56 1.15 22.17
CA ARG A 70 1.83 0.36 21.17
C ARG A 70 0.50 1.02 20.84
N ILE A 71 0.22 1.16 19.55
CA ILE A 71 -1.10 1.57 19.05
C ILE A 71 -2.13 0.48 19.41
N THR A 72 -3.20 0.87 20.07
CA THR A 72 -4.35 0.01 20.41
C THR A 72 -5.61 0.56 19.71
N PRO A 73 -6.72 -0.19 19.64
CA PRO A 73 -7.94 0.31 19.00
C PRO A 73 -8.49 1.62 19.58
N ARG A 74 -8.10 2.02 20.79
CA ARG A 74 -8.47 3.32 21.39
C ARG A 74 -7.78 4.52 20.73
N HIS A 75 -6.64 4.30 20.06
CA HIS A 75 -5.88 5.38 19.41
C HIS A 75 -6.23 5.55 17.93
N LEU A 76 -6.98 4.59 17.36
CA LEU A 76 -7.52 4.65 16.00
C LEU A 76 -8.84 5.43 16.01
#